data_AF-A0A3C2E4S9-F1
#
_entry.id   AF-A0A3C2E4S9-F1
#
_cell.length_a   1.000
_cell.length_b   1.000
_cell.length_c   1.000
_cell.angle_alpha   90.00
_cell.angle_beta   90.00
_cell.angle_gamma   90.00
#
_symmetry.space_group_name_H-M   'P 1'
#
loop_
_entity.id
_entity.type
_entity.pdbx_description
1 polymer ?
#
loop_
_entity_poly.entity_id
_entity_poly.type
_entity_poly.pdbx_seq_one_letter_code
_entity_poly.pdbx_strand_id
1 'polypeptide(L)'
;MKFWIAAAIGAALAACSAGAQDSSGNEAREDGARVFTSDGQVTANGTRVRYRVVAGEMILNNEDGEPNAAIFSTAYIREGNGDPTQRPVAFIFNGGPGSASLWLHMGVFGPRRVVLPDNATDDGAPPYPIVANEFSILDVADLVFVDPVGTG
;
A
#
# COMPACT_ATOMS: atom_id res chain seq x y z
N MET A 1 17.17 -11.76 -66.13
CA MET A 1 16.47 -10.47 -66.30
C MET A 1 16.17 -9.91 -64.91
N LYS A 2 16.57 -8.66 -64.68
CA LYS A 2 16.32 -7.85 -63.46
C LYS A 2 14.85 -7.45 -63.40
N PHE A 3 14.22 -7.54 -62.23
CA PHE A 3 13.22 -6.56 -61.80
C PHE A 3 13.33 -6.35 -60.29
N TRP A 4 13.49 -5.07 -59.92
CA TRP A 4 13.37 -4.54 -58.57
C TRP A 4 11.93 -4.03 -58.40
N ILE A 5 11.30 -4.29 -57.25
CA ILE A 5 10.21 -3.45 -56.71
C ILE A 5 10.41 -3.31 -55.21
N ALA A 6 10.23 -2.07 -54.74
CA ALA A 6 10.56 -1.55 -53.43
C ALA A 6 9.40 -1.67 -52.41
N ALA A 7 9.80 -1.51 -51.14
CA ALA A 7 9.11 -0.84 -50.03
C ALA A 7 7.79 -1.41 -49.49
N ALA A 8 7.82 -1.74 -48.19
CA ALA A 8 7.01 -1.04 -47.19
C ALA A 8 7.56 -1.32 -45.78
N ILE A 9 8.07 -0.28 -45.11
CA ILE A 9 8.34 -0.26 -43.67
C ILE A 9 6.98 -0.09 -42.99
N GLY A 10 6.47 -1.13 -42.35
CA GLY A 10 5.29 -1.06 -41.50
C GLY A 10 5.70 -0.85 -40.05
N ALA A 11 5.61 0.40 -39.58
CA ALA A 11 5.68 0.72 -38.17
C ALA A 11 4.38 0.28 -37.48
N ALA A 12 4.42 -0.78 -36.68
CA ALA A 12 3.33 -1.13 -35.78
C ALA A 12 3.53 -0.37 -34.47
N LEU A 13 2.99 0.85 -34.39
CA LEU A 13 2.69 1.50 -33.12
C LEU A 13 1.57 0.68 -32.46
N ALA A 14 1.94 -0.24 -31.58
CA ALA A 14 1.01 -0.84 -30.64
C ALA A 14 0.54 0.27 -29.69
N ALA A 15 -0.60 0.87 -30.01
CA ALA A 15 -1.35 1.66 -29.06
C ALA A 15 -1.75 0.73 -27.92
N CYS A 16 -1.02 0.77 -26.80
CA CYS A 16 -1.51 0.28 -25.53
C CYS A 16 -2.78 1.08 -25.24
N SER A 17 -3.92 0.45 -25.52
CA SER A 17 -5.20 0.90 -25.00
C SER A 17 -5.05 0.84 -23.48
N ALA A 18 -4.86 2.01 -22.86
CA ALA A 18 -5.09 2.18 -21.45
C ALA A 18 -6.55 1.79 -21.24
N GLY A 19 -6.78 0.56 -20.80
CA GLY A 19 -8.10 0.08 -20.44
C GLY A 19 -8.63 1.02 -19.37
N ALA A 20 -9.56 1.88 -19.75
CA ALA A 20 -10.40 2.61 -18.82
C ALA A 20 -11.04 1.56 -17.92
N GLN A 21 -10.66 1.57 -16.63
CA GLN A 21 -11.34 0.75 -15.64
C GLN A 21 -12.80 1.17 -15.64
N ASP A 22 -13.64 0.21 -16.01
CA ASP A 22 -15.09 0.33 -16.00
C ASP A 22 -15.51 0.72 -14.58
N SER A 23 -16.05 1.94 -14.45
CA SER A 23 -16.57 2.47 -13.20
C SER A 23 -17.92 1.82 -12.91
N SER A 24 -17.91 0.52 -12.60
CA SER A 24 -19.05 -0.10 -11.92
C SER A 24 -19.15 0.54 -10.54
N GLY A 25 -20.26 1.24 -10.31
CA GLY A 25 -20.47 2.16 -9.19
C GLY A 25 -19.98 1.63 -7.85
N ASN A 26 -19.24 2.49 -7.15
CA ASN A 26 -18.89 2.29 -5.77
C ASN A 26 -20.15 2.54 -4.93
N GLU A 27 -20.97 1.50 -4.74
CA GLU A 27 -22.10 1.57 -3.82
C GLU A 27 -21.55 1.79 -2.41
N ALA A 28 -21.76 2.99 -1.89
CA ALA A 28 -21.37 3.31 -0.53
C ALA A 28 -22.19 2.45 0.44
N ARG A 29 -21.50 1.76 1.34
CA ARG A 29 -22.14 0.86 2.30
C ARG A 29 -22.80 1.64 3.43
N GLU A 30 -24.01 1.23 3.82
CA GLU A 30 -24.85 1.87 4.85
C GLU A 30 -24.28 1.76 6.29
N ASP A 31 -23.28 0.90 6.53
CA ASP A 31 -22.80 0.52 7.87
C ASP A 31 -21.68 1.42 8.45
N GLY A 32 -21.31 2.50 7.76
CA GLY A 32 -20.34 3.49 8.24
C GLY A 32 -18.88 3.00 8.27
N ALA A 33 -17.97 3.84 8.74
CA ALA A 33 -16.53 3.54 8.78
C ALA A 33 -16.19 2.40 9.75
N ARG A 34 -15.54 1.34 9.27
CA ARG A 34 -14.99 0.29 10.14
C ARG A 34 -13.60 0.66 10.63
N VAL A 35 -13.34 0.46 11.91
CA VAL A 35 -12.04 0.70 12.55
C VAL A 35 -11.67 -0.45 13.47
N PHE A 36 -10.43 -0.91 13.33
CA PHE A 36 -9.81 -1.96 14.13
C PHE A 36 -8.58 -1.39 14.83
N THR A 37 -8.39 -1.77 16.09
CA THR A 37 -7.23 -1.35 16.87
C THR A 37 -6.54 -2.55 17.50
N SER A 38 -5.23 -2.47 17.63
CA SER A 38 -4.41 -3.43 18.38
C SER A 38 -3.14 -2.75 18.86
N ASP A 39 -2.43 -3.36 19.80
CA ASP A 39 -1.13 -2.87 20.25
C ASP A 39 -0.03 -3.85 19.85
N GLY A 40 1.19 -3.35 19.67
CA GLY A 40 2.33 -4.12 19.22
C GLY A 40 3.66 -3.53 19.63
N GLN A 41 4.72 -4.24 19.24
CA GLN A 41 6.09 -3.78 19.45
C GLN A 41 7.03 -4.32 18.38
N VAL A 42 8.12 -3.60 18.13
CA VAL A 42 9.22 -3.99 17.25
C VAL A 42 10.53 -3.45 17.81
N THR A 43 11.64 -4.13 17.55
CA THR A 43 12.98 -3.55 17.73
C THR A 43 13.45 -3.06 16.36
N ALA A 44 13.25 -1.78 16.09
CA ALA A 44 13.59 -1.12 14.83
C ALA A 44 14.92 -0.37 14.98
N ASN A 45 15.90 -0.66 14.13
CA ASN A 45 17.24 -0.04 14.16
C ASN A 45 17.89 -0.06 15.56
N GLY A 46 17.71 -1.17 16.30
CA GLY A 46 18.20 -1.33 17.68
C GLY A 46 17.35 -0.63 18.76
N THR A 47 16.34 0.14 18.38
CA THR A 47 15.42 0.80 19.31
C THR A 47 14.14 -0.01 19.49
N ARG A 48 13.80 -0.34 20.74
CA ARG A 48 12.51 -0.96 21.04
C ARG A 48 11.39 0.08 20.97
N VAL A 49 10.44 -0.13 20.08
CA VAL A 49 9.27 0.72 19.85
C VAL A 49 8.02 -0.05 20.21
N ARG A 50 7.24 0.45 21.17
CA ARG A 50 5.84 0.03 21.35
C ARG A 50 4.95 0.94 20.50
N TYR A 51 3.89 0.39 19.93
CA TYR A 51 3.02 1.14 19.04
C TYR A 51 1.58 0.65 19.13
N ARG A 52 0.64 1.56 18.85
CA ARG A 52 -0.75 1.25 18.54
C ARG A 52 -0.92 1.12 17.03
N VAL A 53 -1.66 0.11 16.62
CA VAL A 53 -2.13 -0.09 15.26
C VAL A 53 -3.57 0.41 15.17
N VAL A 54 -3.85 1.23 14.15
CA VAL A 54 -5.22 1.63 13.80
C VAL A 54 -5.42 1.32 12.32
N ALA A 55 -6.26 0.34 12.02
CA ALA A 55 -6.60 -0.02 10.65
C ALA A 55 -8.07 0.26 10.38
N GLY A 56 -8.41 0.96 9.32
CA GLY A 56 -9.81 1.29 9.08
C GLY A 56 -10.08 2.15 7.86
N GLU A 57 -11.38 2.39 7.67
CA GLU A 57 -11.93 3.13 6.56
C GLU A 57 -12.09 4.61 6.91
N MET A 58 -11.73 5.48 5.98
CA MET A 58 -12.12 6.89 5.98
C MET A 58 -13.16 7.09 4.88
N ILE A 59 -14.40 7.38 5.29
CA ILE A 59 -15.50 7.65 4.36
C ILE A 59 -15.34 9.05 3.76
N LEU A 60 -15.43 9.12 2.44
CA LEU A 60 -15.51 10.35 1.65
C LEU A 60 -16.96 10.55 1.24
N ASN A 61 -17.53 11.69 1.64
CA ASN A 61 -18.91 12.03 1.32
C ASN A 61 -18.99 12.87 0.03
N ASN A 62 -20.12 12.79 -0.68
CA ASN A 62 -20.46 13.69 -1.78
C ASN A 62 -20.89 15.08 -1.27
N GLU A 63 -21.23 15.99 -2.18
CA GLU A 63 -21.68 17.35 -1.86
C GLU A 63 -22.99 17.38 -1.06
N ASP A 64 -23.83 16.35 -1.22
CA ASP A 64 -25.09 16.17 -0.47
C ASP A 64 -24.86 15.58 0.94
N GLY A 65 -23.61 15.26 1.29
CA GLY A 65 -23.22 14.70 2.58
C GLY A 65 -23.40 13.18 2.69
N GLU A 66 -23.75 12.51 1.60
CA GLU A 66 -23.92 11.06 1.54
C GLU A 66 -22.57 10.37 1.32
N PRO A 67 -22.32 9.20 1.96
CA PRO A 67 -21.16 8.38 1.67
C PRO A 67 -21.03 8.10 0.17
N ASN A 68 -19.83 8.32 -0.39
CA ASN A 68 -19.54 8.12 -1.82
C ASN A 68 -18.34 7.20 -2.04
N ALA A 69 -17.33 7.27 -1.17
CA ALA A 69 -16.19 6.37 -1.22
C ALA A 69 -15.54 6.09 0.13
N ALA A 70 -14.65 5.09 0.16
CA ALA A 70 -13.87 4.76 1.34
C ALA A 70 -12.39 4.58 0.95
N ILE A 71 -11.51 5.22 1.71
CA ILE A 71 -10.07 4.98 1.68
C ILE A 71 -9.74 4.07 2.86
N PHE A 72 -9.01 2.98 2.64
CA PHE A 72 -8.53 2.16 3.75
C PHE A 72 -7.12 2.60 4.15
N SER A 73 -6.81 2.54 5.45
CA SER A 73 -5.47 2.80 5.93
C SER A 73 -5.10 1.91 7.10
N THR A 74 -3.80 1.65 7.24
CA THR A 74 -3.22 1.07 8.46
C THR A 74 -2.16 2.00 9.02
N ALA A 75 -2.39 2.51 10.22
CA ALA A 75 -1.48 3.39 10.94
C ALA A 75 -0.75 2.64 12.06
N TYR A 76 0.54 2.94 12.21
CA TYR A 76 1.41 2.52 13.31
C TYR A 76 1.88 3.75 14.06
N ILE A 77 1.36 3.94 15.26
CA ILE A 77 1.56 5.14 16.08
C ILE A 77 2.40 4.75 17.29
N ARG A 78 3.60 5.31 17.42
CA ARG A 78 4.47 5.04 18.55
C ARG A 78 3.81 5.43 19.87
N GLU A 79 3.97 4.57 20.86
CA GLU A 79 3.59 4.85 22.23
C GLU A 79 4.81 5.28 23.07
N GLY A 80 4.58 6.20 24.02
CA GLY A 80 5.60 6.62 24.99
C GLY A 80 5.52 8.10 25.35
N ASN A 81 6.52 8.58 26.09
CA ASN A 81 6.52 9.89 26.76
C ASN A 81 7.15 11.01 25.92
N GLY A 82 7.20 10.88 24.59
CA GLY A 82 7.67 11.93 23.69
C GLY A 82 6.54 12.90 23.34
N ASP A 83 6.90 14.13 22.94
CA ASP A 83 5.91 15.08 22.40
C ASP A 83 5.41 14.56 21.04
N PRO A 84 4.13 14.16 20.92
CA PRO A 84 3.59 13.64 19.66
C PRO A 84 3.58 14.69 18.55
N THR A 85 3.60 15.99 18.88
CA THR A 85 3.60 17.07 17.87
C THR A 85 4.95 17.23 17.16
N GLN A 86 6.02 16.68 17.75
CA GLN A 86 7.37 16.73 17.19
C GLN A 86 7.74 15.48 16.39
N ARG A 87 6.88 14.44 16.42
CA ARG A 87 7.15 13.18 15.74
C ARG A 87 6.67 13.24 14.29
N PRO A 88 7.55 12.97 13.31
CA PRO A 88 7.14 12.92 11.91
C PRO A 88 6.12 11.80 11.65
N VAL A 89 5.22 12.04 10.70
CA VAL A 89 4.30 11.04 10.15
C VAL A 89 4.67 10.80 8.69
N ALA A 90 4.90 9.55 8.33
CA ALA A 90 5.15 9.11 6.96
C ALA A 90 3.87 8.52 6.37
N PHE A 91 3.29 9.20 5.38
CA PHE A 91 2.22 8.65 4.56
C PHE A 91 2.83 7.87 3.40
N ILE A 92 2.48 6.59 3.31
CA ILE A 92 3.11 5.61 2.42
C ILE A 92 2.07 5.13 1.42
N PHE A 93 2.30 5.45 0.15
CA PHE A 93 1.47 5.07 -0.99
C PHE A 93 2.28 4.15 -1.89
N ASN A 94 1.66 3.08 -2.37
CA ASN A 94 2.29 2.28 -3.40
C ASN A 94 2.10 2.90 -4.80
N GLY A 95 2.92 2.45 -5.75
CA GLY A 95 2.87 2.86 -7.14
C GLY A 95 1.90 2.05 -8.00
N GLY A 96 2.09 2.09 -9.31
CA GLY A 96 1.21 1.45 -10.28
C GLY A 96 0.79 2.41 -11.38
N PRO A 97 -0.51 2.65 -11.60
CA PRO A 97 -1.59 2.86 -10.62
C PRO A 97 -2.34 1.60 -10.16
N GLY A 98 -3.06 1.70 -9.03
CA GLY A 98 -4.00 0.67 -8.56
C GLY A 98 -3.41 -0.40 -7.61
N SER A 99 -2.13 -0.33 -7.28
CA SER A 99 -1.48 -1.34 -6.43
C SER A 99 -1.70 -1.07 -4.95
N ALA A 100 -1.97 -2.13 -4.18
CA ALA A 100 -2.16 -2.04 -2.74
C ALA A 100 -0.87 -1.59 -2.00
N SER A 101 -1.05 -0.88 -0.91
CA SER A 101 -0.04 -0.46 0.06
C SER A 101 0.65 -1.66 0.72
N LEU A 102 0.03 -2.85 0.70
CA LEU A 102 0.52 -4.12 1.23
C LEU A 102 1.98 -4.41 0.83
N TRP A 103 2.37 -4.10 -0.40
CA TRP A 103 3.74 -4.35 -0.89
C TRP A 103 4.78 -3.56 -0.10
N LEU A 104 4.51 -2.30 0.18
CA LEU A 104 5.40 -1.45 0.99
C LEU A 104 5.24 -1.75 2.48
N HIS A 105 4.05 -2.17 2.89
CA HIS A 105 3.74 -2.54 4.26
C HIS A 105 4.51 -3.80 4.69
N MET A 106 4.38 -4.89 3.95
CA MET A 106 4.94 -6.19 4.31
C MET A 106 6.27 -6.49 3.61
N GLY A 107 6.68 -5.67 2.64
CA GLY A 107 7.94 -5.81 1.93
C GLY A 107 9.03 -4.82 2.34
N VAL A 108 8.67 -3.66 2.92
CA VAL A 108 9.64 -2.57 3.13
C VAL A 108 9.55 -1.94 4.52
N PHE A 109 8.49 -1.19 4.82
CA PHE A 109 8.47 -0.23 5.92
C PHE A 109 7.78 -0.72 7.20
N GLY A 110 6.83 -1.64 7.09
CA GLY A 110 6.01 -2.06 8.22
C GLY A 110 6.82 -2.76 9.32
N PRO A 111 6.29 -2.87 10.54
CA PRO A 111 7.01 -3.47 11.67
C PRO A 111 7.15 -4.99 11.56
N ARG A 112 6.50 -5.62 10.57
CA ARG A 112 6.64 -7.02 10.19
C ARG A 112 6.85 -7.11 8.69
N ARG A 113 7.59 -8.12 8.25
CA ARG A 113 7.86 -8.36 6.83
C ARG A 113 7.74 -9.84 6.47
N VAL A 114 7.40 -10.10 5.22
CA VAL A 114 7.50 -11.44 4.62
C VAL A 114 8.97 -11.75 4.36
N VAL A 115 9.38 -13.00 4.57
CA VAL A 115 10.71 -13.49 4.21
C VAL A 115 10.69 -13.99 2.78
N LEU A 116 11.51 -13.38 1.93
CA LEU A 116 11.71 -13.81 0.54
C LEU A 116 13.11 -14.41 0.38
N PRO A 117 13.30 -15.37 -0.54
CA PRO A 117 14.63 -15.86 -0.91
C PRO A 117 15.51 -14.74 -1.46
N ASP A 118 16.78 -14.70 -1.03
CA ASP A 118 17.77 -13.70 -1.45
C ASP A 118 18.47 -14.04 -2.78
N ASN A 119 18.23 -15.24 -3.29
CA ASN A 119 18.82 -15.81 -4.50
C ASN A 119 17.86 -15.85 -5.70
N ALA A 120 16.74 -15.13 -5.62
CA ALA A 120 15.70 -15.05 -6.64
C ALA A 120 15.06 -16.41 -7.03
N THR A 121 15.10 -17.40 -6.13
CA THR A 121 14.27 -18.60 -6.30
C THR A 121 12.81 -18.31 -5.96
N ASP A 122 11.92 -19.14 -6.49
CA ASP A 122 10.50 -19.16 -6.13
C ASP A 122 10.32 -19.22 -4.60
N ASP A 123 9.44 -18.39 -4.05
CA ASP A 123 9.10 -18.32 -2.63
C ASP A 123 8.09 -19.41 -2.23
N GLY A 124 7.53 -20.10 -3.22
CA GLY A 124 6.68 -21.27 -3.04
C GLY A 124 5.24 -20.92 -2.65
N ALA A 125 4.48 -21.94 -2.27
CA ALA A 125 3.09 -21.78 -1.86
C ALA A 125 2.98 -21.28 -0.41
N PRO A 126 1.92 -20.52 -0.05
CA PRO A 126 1.66 -20.12 1.32
C PRO A 126 1.50 -21.33 2.26
N PRO A 127 1.76 -21.17 3.58
CA PRO A 127 1.99 -19.91 4.29
C PRO A 127 3.42 -19.38 4.23
N TYR A 128 3.57 -18.07 3.99
CA TYR A 128 4.87 -17.41 3.98
C TYR A 128 5.35 -17.05 5.40
N PRO A 129 6.66 -17.20 5.72
CA PRO A 129 7.20 -16.77 7.00
C PRO A 129 7.08 -15.24 7.18
N ILE A 130 6.53 -14.80 8.32
CA ILE A 130 6.42 -13.39 8.67
C ILE A 130 7.24 -13.11 9.93
N VAL A 131 8.27 -12.29 9.80
CA VAL A 131 9.20 -11.93 10.88
C VAL A 131 9.02 -10.47 11.31
N ALA A 132 9.57 -10.10 12.46
CA ALA A 132 9.73 -8.70 12.82
C ALA A 132 10.63 -8.00 11.79
N ASN A 133 10.37 -6.74 11.50
CA ASN A 133 11.21 -5.95 10.60
C ASN A 133 12.17 -5.08 11.42
N GLU A 134 13.39 -5.56 11.65
CA GLU A 134 14.44 -4.77 12.30
C GLU A 134 14.83 -3.49 11.54
N PHE A 135 14.47 -3.38 10.26
CA PHE A 135 14.78 -2.23 9.40
C PHE A 135 13.61 -1.24 9.27
N SER A 136 12.50 -1.45 9.97
CA SER A 136 11.37 -0.52 9.96
C SER A 136 11.82 0.87 10.40
N ILE A 137 11.26 1.91 9.77
CA ILE A 137 11.51 3.32 10.13
C ILE A 137 10.62 3.80 11.30
N LEU A 138 9.94 2.87 11.97
CA LEU A 138 9.05 3.18 13.10
C LEU A 138 9.81 3.68 14.34
N ASP A 139 11.15 3.62 14.38
CA ASP A 139 11.93 4.31 15.40
C ASP A 139 11.88 5.84 15.21
N VAL A 140 11.88 6.32 13.97
CA VAL A 140 11.96 7.75 13.64
C VAL A 140 10.64 8.42 13.24
N ALA A 141 9.67 7.69 12.68
CA ALA A 141 8.39 8.24 12.25
C ALA A 141 7.20 7.31 12.58
N ASP A 142 6.00 7.87 12.71
CA ASP A 142 4.76 7.08 12.65
C ASP A 142 4.43 6.79 11.20
N LEU A 143 3.82 5.63 10.93
CA LEU A 143 3.62 5.13 9.57
C LEU A 143 2.14 5.06 9.27
N VAL A 144 1.72 5.55 8.11
CA VAL A 144 0.35 5.43 7.62
C VAL A 144 0.39 4.85 6.21
N PHE A 145 0.03 3.58 6.08
CA PHE A 145 -0.14 2.91 4.79
C PHE A 145 -1.53 3.25 4.27
N VAL A 146 -1.61 3.78 3.05
CA VAL A 146 -2.86 4.27 2.47
C VAL A 146 -3.18 3.51 1.19
N ASP A 147 -4.40 2.99 1.16
CA ASP A 147 -5.02 2.37 0.00
C ASP A 147 -6.13 3.29 -0.53
N PRO A 148 -5.88 4.03 -1.62
CA PRO A 148 -6.91 4.79 -2.32
C PRO A 148 -8.12 3.94 -2.72
N VAL A 149 -9.21 4.62 -3.09
CA VAL A 149 -10.43 3.97 -3.58
C VAL A 149 -10.10 3.02 -4.74
N GLY A 150 -10.55 1.76 -4.62
CA GLY A 150 -10.32 0.73 -5.64
C GLY A 150 -8.94 0.07 -5.59
N THR A 151 -8.14 0.33 -4.54
CA THR A 151 -6.87 -0.36 -4.27
C THR A 151 -6.96 -1.07 -2.93
N GLY A 152 -6.36 -2.25 -2.82
CA GLY A 152 -6.33 -3.01 -1.57
C GLY A 152 -7.63 -3.72 -1.25
#